data_AF-A0A520D5S1-F1
#
_entry.id   AF-A0A520D5S1-F1
#
_cell.length_a   1.000
_cell.length_b   1.000
_cell.length_c   1.000
_cell.angle_alpha   90.00
_cell.angle_beta   90.00
_cell.angle_gamma   90.00
#
_symmetry.space_group_name_H-M   'P 1'
#
loop_
_entity.id
_entity.type
_entity.pdbx_description
1 polymer ?
#
loop_
_entity_poly.entity_id
_entity_poly.type
_entity_poly.pdbx_seq_one_letter_code
_entity_poly.pdbx_strand_id
1 'polypeptide(L)' 'MEKLPFTSYGFKLYNMLEAEDLLTENGFKINDVIRNTEKVKLSAELNADREFIILVAEKP' A
#
# COMPACT_ATOMS: atom_id res chain seq x y z
N MET A 1 -5.52 14.81 -3.43
CA MET A 1 -5.90 13.68 -2.56
C MET A 1 -6.27 14.25 -1.20
N GLU A 2 -7.54 14.12 -0.80
CA GLU A 2 -8.00 14.54 0.52
C GLU A 2 -7.28 13.71 1.59
N LYS A 3 -6.80 14.38 2.64
CA LYS A 3 -6.00 13.76 3.70
C LYS A 3 -6.81 12.64 4.37
N LEU A 4 -6.34 11.41 4.21
CA LEU A 4 -6.89 10.27 4.94
C LEU A 4 -6.75 10.53 6.46
N PRO A 5 -7.85 10.40 7.24
CA PRO A 5 -7.92 10.86 8.63
C PRO A 5 -7.02 10.08 9.62
N PHE A 6 -6.33 9.03 9.17
CA PHE A 6 -5.45 8.18 9.96
C PHE A 6 -3.97 8.62 9.91
N THR A 7 -3.62 9.63 9.12
CA THR A 7 -2.25 10.14 8.98
C THR A 7 -1.73 10.87 10.22
N SER A 8 -2.59 11.18 11.20
CA SER A 8 -2.23 11.79 12.49
C SER A 8 -1.55 10.85 13.48
N TYR A 9 -1.55 9.53 13.24
CA TYR A 9 -1.01 8.51 14.15
C TYR A 9 0.39 7.97 13.75
N GLY A 10 1.16 8.71 12.95
CA GLY A 10 2.50 8.29 12.53
C GLY A 10 2.53 7.20 11.44
N PHE A 11 1.38 6.91 10.82
CA PHE A 11 1.31 6.01 9.68
C PHE A 11 1.69 6.74 8.39
N LYS A 12 2.76 6.29 7.73
CA LYS A 12 3.10 6.68 6.36
C LYS A 12 2.35 5.78 5.38
N LEU A 13 1.54 6.38 4.51
CA LEU A 13 0.99 5.68 3.36
C LEU A 13 2.05 5.69 2.26
N TYR A 14 2.63 4.53 1.96
CA TYR A 14 3.65 4.39 0.93
C TYR A 14 3.02 4.28 -0.44
N ASN A 15 3.59 4.97 -1.41
CA ASN A 15 3.38 4.62 -2.81
C ASN A 15 4.29 3.43 -3.21
N MET A 16 4.14 2.93 -4.45
CA MET A 16 4.92 1.78 -4.94
C MET A 16 6.42 1.99 -4.83
N LEU A 17 6.93 3.11 -5.34
CA LEU A 17 8.37 3.39 -5.35
C LEU A 17 8.92 3.49 -3.93
N GLU A 18 8.21 4.20 -3.04
CA GLU A 18 8.65 4.32 -1.64
C GLU A 18 8.65 2.98 -0.89
N ALA A 19 7.75 2.06 -1.24
CA ALA A 19 7.71 0.72 -0.67
C ALA A 19 8.81 -0.18 -1.25
N GLU A 20 9.13 -0.04 -2.54
CA GLU A 20 10.25 -0.74 -3.18
C GLU A 20 11.60 -0.29 -2.61
N ASP A 21 11.80 1.02 -2.48
CA ASP A 21 12.99 1.62 -1.87
C ASP A 21 13.17 1.12 -0.44
N LEU A 22 12.10 1.14 0.37
CA LEU A 22 12.16 0.66 1.75
C LEU A 22 12.61 -0.81 1.84
N LEU A 23 12.09 -1.68 0.98
CA LEU A 23 12.46 -3.10 0.99
C LEU A 23 13.92 -3.30 0.54
N THR A 24 14.31 -2.66 -0.56
CA THR A 24 15.65 -2.82 -1.16
C THR A 24 16.76 -2.22 -0.28
N GLU A 25 16.53 -1.05 0.32
CA GLU A 25 17.46 -0.44 1.29
C GLU A 25 17.70 -1.32 2.52
N ASN A 26 16.71 -2.15 2.88
CA ASN A 26 16.79 -3.08 4.01
C ASN A 26 17.24 -4.49 3.60
N GLY A 27 17.76 -4.65 2.38
CA GLY A 27 18.38 -5.89 1.90
C GLY A 27 17.39 -6.98 1.52
N PHE A 28 16.11 -6.63 1.27
CA PHE A 28 15.16 -7.55 0.67
C PHE A 28 15.28 -7.51 -0.85
N LYS A 29 15.09 -8.67 -1.46
CA LYS A 29 14.91 -8.82 -2.90
C LYS A 29 13.42 -8.95 -3.20
N ILE A 30 12.90 -8.06 -4.05
CA ILE A 30 11.51 -8.10 -4.49
C ILE A 30 11.37 -9.16 -5.57
N ASN A 31 10.49 -10.12 -5.36
CA ASN A 31 10.23 -11.24 -6.25
C ASN A 31 8.99 -11.00 -7.12
N ASP A 32 7.97 -10.30 -6.59
CA ASP A 32 6.73 -10.03 -7.33
C ASP A 32 6.03 -8.75 -6.85
N VAL A 33 5.24 -8.16 -7.74
CA VAL A 33 4.45 -6.94 -7.51
C VAL A 33 3.03 -7.17 -8.02
N ILE A 34 2.09 -7.33 -7.10
CA ILE A 34 0.68 -7.59 -7.43
C ILE A 34 -0.12 -6.31 -7.26
N ARG A 35 -0.87 -5.93 -8.29
CA ARG A 35 -1.78 -4.78 -8.28
C ARG A 35 -3.21 -5.28 -8.22
N ASN A 36 -3.96 -4.84 -7.23
CA ASN A 36 -5.35 -5.23 -7.06
C ASN A 36 -6.25 -4.01 -6.86
N THR A 37 -7.49 -4.17 -7.31
CA THR A 37 -8.58 -3.23 -7.06
C THR A 37 -9.67 -3.99 -6.32
N GLU A 38 -10.03 -3.52 -5.13
CA GLU A 38 -11.10 -4.09 -4.32
C GLU A 38 -12.25 -3.11 -4.14
N LYS A 39 -13.46 -3.65 -3.98
CA LYS A 39 -14.63 -2.85 -3.59
C LYS A 39 -14.73 -2.81 -2.09
N VAL A 40 -14.53 -1.62 -1.51
CA VAL A 40 -14.58 -1.41 -0.07
C VAL A 40 -15.84 -0.66 0.28
N LYS A 41 -16.59 -1.20 1.25
CA LYS A 41 -17.73 -0.49 1.83
C LYS A 41 -17.21 0.55 2.83
N LEU A 42 -17.35 1.82 2.50
CA LEU A 42 -16.93 2.94 3.34
C LEU A 42 -18.01 3.33 4.36
N SER A 43 -19.29 3.21 3.98
CA SER A 43 -20.44 3.43 4.87
C SER A 43 -21.66 2.61 4.41
N ALA A 44 -22.81 2.74 5.09
CA ALA A 44 -24.02 2.00 4.76
C ALA A 44 -24.44 2.13 3.29
N GLU A 45 -24.17 3.29 2.67
CA GLU A 45 -24.61 3.68 1.33
C GLU A 45 -23.46 3.94 0.35
N LEU A 46 -22.22 3.99 0.83
CA LEU A 46 -21.05 4.32 0.01
C LEU A 46 -20.11 3.12 -0.14
N ASN A 47 -19.96 2.67 -1.38
CA ASN A 47 -18.88 1.78 -1.79
C ASN A 47 -17.86 2.57 -2.60
N ALA A 48 -16.58 2.28 -2.42
CA ALA A 48 -15.51 2.84 -3.22
C ALA A 48 -14.59 1.74 -3.74
N ASP A 49 -14.10 1.92 -4.96
CA ASP A 49 -13.01 1.11 -5.48
C ASP A 49 -11.71 1.60 -4.84
N ARG A 50 -10.95 0.67 -4.25
CA ARG A 50 -9.64 0.94 -3.66
C ARG A 50 -8.60 0.14 -4.43
N GLU A 51 -7.62 0.85 -4.96
CA GLU A 51 -6.42 0.26 -5.51
C GLU A 51 -5.39 0.08 -4.40
N PHE A 52 -4.76 -1.09 -4.37
CA PHE A 52 -3.64 -1.38 -3.49
C PHE A 52 -2.63 -2.30 -4.18
N ILE A 53 -1.42 -2.31 -3.66
CA ILE A 53 -0.30 -3.08 -4.17
C ILE A 53 0.19 -4.04 -3.09
N ILE A 54 0.63 -5.22 -3.50
CA ILE A 54 1.32 -6.19 -2.65
C ILE A 54 2.70 -6.42 -3.25
N LEU A 55 3.74 -6.11 -2.47
CA LEU A 55 5.11 -6.46 -2.81
C LEU A 55 5.46 -7.77 -2.10
N VAL A 56 5.84 -8.79 -2.86
CA VAL A 56 6.34 -10.05 -2.33
C VAL A 56 7.85 -10.00 -2.38
N ALA A 57 8.50 -10.06 -1.22
CA ALA A 57 9.94 -9.95 -1.12
C ALA A 57 10.52 -11.01 -0.18
N GLU A 58 11.74 -11.41 -0.44
CA GLU A 58 12.51 -12.36 0.38
C GLU A 58 13.80 -11.72 0.86
N LYS A 59 14.26 -12.13 2.04
CA LYS A 59 15.60 -11.79 2.49
C LYS A 59 16.56 -12.88 2.01
N PRO A 60 17.64 -12.53 1.29
CA PRO A 60 18.64 -13.49 0.81
C PRO A 60 19.30 -14.29 1.93
#